data_AF-A0A920SK24-F1
#
_entry.id   AF-A0A920SK24-F1
#
_cell.length_a   1.000
_cell.length_b   1.000
_cell.length_c   1.000
_cell.angle_alpha   90.00
_cell.angle_beta   90.00
_cell.angle_gamma   90.00
#
_symmetry.space_group_name_H-M   'P 1'
#
loop_
_entity.id
_entity.type
_entity.pdbx_description
1 polymer ?
#
loop_
_entity_poly.entity_id
_entity_poly.type
_entity_poly.pdbx_seq_one_letter_code
_entity_poly.pdbx_strand_id
1 'polypeptide(L)'
;MIAWSYIAAIAMAAVAFLGTWRFFKTRTGVAMRATAFDQEAALAQGINVGRIFAIAWAAGAVLAAISGIFASMPPWGPAGMASRDGAFFAFRALPAVILGGLDSAIGALAGGLIIGFAEVFAGQYLASYTGVLGTGYQQVVPYIVMLIGLLVRPYGMFGTEEVRRV
;
A
#
# COMPACT_ATOMS: atom_id res chain seq x y z
N MET A 1 27.37 -8.89 -0.12
CA MET A 1 27.52 -7.60 0.60
C MET A 1 26.15 -6.96 0.67
N ILE A 2 25.64 -6.65 1.86
CA ILE A 2 24.33 -5.98 1.99
C ILE A 2 24.50 -4.58 1.40
N ALA A 3 23.82 -4.31 0.28
CA ALA A 3 23.87 -3.00 -0.34
C ALA A 3 23.26 -1.98 0.63
N TRP A 4 23.93 -0.83 0.81
CA TRP A 4 23.46 0.29 1.61
C TRP A 4 22.02 0.73 1.25
N SER A 5 21.61 0.42 0.01
CA SER A 5 20.27 0.66 -0.50
C SER A 5 19.18 -0.05 0.31
N TYR A 6 19.39 -1.29 0.77
CA TYR A 6 18.38 -2.01 1.55
C TYR A 6 18.12 -1.38 2.91
N ILE A 7 19.19 -0.89 3.55
CA ILE A 7 19.10 -0.22 4.86
C ILE A 7 18.37 1.12 4.70
N ALA A 8 18.72 1.89 3.66
CA ALA A 8 18.06 3.15 3.34
C ALA A 8 16.56 2.94 3.02
N ALA A 9 16.21 1.86 2.31
CA ALA A 9 14.81 1.52 2.01
C ALA A 9 13.99 1.19 3.26
N ILE A 10 14.52 0.34 4.15
CA ILE A 10 13.85 0.00 5.41
C ILE A 10 13.71 1.25 6.29
N ALA A 11 14.76 2.06 6.40
CA ALA A 11 14.74 3.27 7.22
C ALA A 11 13.69 4.28 6.72
N MET A 12 13.64 4.57 5.43
CA MET A 12 12.64 5.49 4.89
C MET A 12 11.23 4.91 4.91
N ALA A 13 11.04 3.60 4.69
CA ALA A 13 9.72 2.97 4.85
C ALA A 13 9.22 3.14 6.29
N ALA A 14 10.10 2.96 7.29
CA ALA A 14 9.78 3.21 8.68
C ALA A 14 9.46 4.69 8.95
N VAL A 15 10.22 5.63 8.38
CA VAL A 15 9.96 7.08 8.50
C VAL A 15 8.63 7.47 7.86
N ALA A 16 8.33 6.98 6.65
CA ALA A 16 7.08 7.23 5.96
C ALA A 16 5.88 6.67 6.75
N PHE A 17 6.03 5.47 7.31
CA PHE A 17 5.02 4.87 8.17
C PHE A 17 4.79 5.68 9.45
N LEU A 18 5.87 6.04 10.16
CA LEU A 18 5.80 6.87 11.36
C LEU A 18 5.19 8.25 11.06
N GLY A 19 5.56 8.85 9.93
CA GLY A 19 5.02 10.11 9.43
C GLY A 19 3.51 10.04 9.22
N THR A 20 3.05 9.04 8.46
CA THR A 20 1.62 8.81 8.21
C THR A 20 0.86 8.48 9.50
N TRP A 21 1.40 7.60 10.35
CA TRP A 21 0.77 7.26 11.63
C TRP A 21 0.63 8.47 12.55
N ARG A 22 1.66 9.33 12.61
CA ARG A 22 1.62 10.56 13.40
C ARG A 22 0.67 11.58 12.81
N PHE A 23 0.60 11.67 11.48
CA PHE A 23 -0.30 12.55 10.75
C PHE A 23 -1.77 12.22 11.02
N PHE A 24 -2.15 10.94 11.06
CA PHE A 24 -3.52 10.52 11.41
C PHE A 24 -3.94 10.87 12.85
N LYS A 25 -2.97 11.13 13.75
CA LYS A 25 -3.25 11.64 15.11
C LYS A 25 -3.35 13.17 15.20
N THR A 26 -3.05 13.91 14.12
CA THR A 26 -3.14 15.38 14.13
C THR A 26 -4.57 15.86 13.91
N ARG A 27 -4.85 17.13 14.23
CA ARG A 27 -6.16 17.77 14.01
C ARG A 27 -6.64 17.64 12.57
N THR A 28 -5.73 17.79 11.60
CA THR A 28 -6.00 17.57 10.18
C THR A 28 -6.35 16.12 9.89
N GLY A 29 -5.62 15.15 10.47
CA GLY A 29 -5.91 13.71 10.35
C GLY A 29 -7.28 13.31 10.89
N VAL A 30 -7.68 13.87 12.04
CA VAL A 30 -9.02 13.66 12.62
C VAL A 30 -10.10 14.26 11.73
N ALA A 31 -9.86 15.46 11.19
CA ALA A 31 -10.80 16.09 10.26
C ALA A 31 -10.97 15.29 8.96
N MET A 32 -9.88 14.70 8.42
CA MET A 32 -9.95 13.77 7.27
C MET A 32 -10.83 12.55 7.54
N ARG A 33 -10.71 11.94 8.72
CA ARG A 33 -11.56 10.80 9.10
C ARG A 33 -13.01 11.21 9.24
N ALA A 34 -13.28 12.37 9.85
CA ALA A 34 -14.64 12.91 9.96
C ALA A 34 -15.28 13.13 8.58
N THR A 35 -14.55 13.71 7.63
CA THR A 35 -15.03 13.89 6.25
C THR A 35 -15.19 12.60 5.47
N ALA A 36 -14.47 11.53 5.84
CA ALA A 36 -14.60 10.22 5.21
C ALA A 36 -15.86 9.46 5.66
N PHE A 37 -16.33 9.70 6.89
CA PHE A 37 -17.58 9.14 7.39
C PHE A 37 -18.80 9.87 6.82
N ASP A 38 -18.83 11.20 6.95
CA ASP A 38 -19.95 12.01 6.45
C ASP A 38 -19.47 13.44 6.11
N GLN A 39 -19.53 13.77 4.82
CA GLN A 39 -19.11 15.08 4.32
C GLN A 39 -20.09 16.19 4.71
N GLU A 40 -21.39 15.90 4.72
CA GLU A 40 -22.42 16.88 5.06
C GLU A 40 -22.36 17.22 6.55
N ALA A 41 -22.19 16.21 7.41
CA ALA A 41 -22.00 16.42 8.84
C ALA A 41 -20.70 17.18 9.13
N ALA A 42 -19.61 16.89 8.42
CA ALA A 42 -18.35 17.62 8.58
C ALA A 42 -18.50 19.11 8.20
N LEU A 43 -19.19 19.42 7.10
CA LEU A 43 -19.50 20.80 6.70
C LEU A 43 -20.32 21.52 7.76
N ALA A 44 -21.29 20.85 8.38
CA ALA A 44 -22.10 21.41 9.47
C ALA A 44 -21.28 21.72 10.73
N GLN A 45 -20.17 21.01 10.96
CA GLN A 45 -19.22 21.29 12.06
C GLN A 45 -18.21 22.40 11.70
N GLY A 46 -18.37 23.10 10.57
CA GLY A 46 -17.50 24.19 10.14
C GLY A 46 -16.16 23.73 9.54
N ILE A 47 -16.05 22.45 9.19
CA ILE A 47 -14.85 21.89 8.58
C ILE A 47 -14.84 22.24 7.08
N ASN A 48 -13.76 22.86 6.60
CA ASN A 48 -13.60 23.14 5.17
C ASN A 48 -13.18 21.85 4.42
N VAL A 49 -14.17 21.15 3.89
CA VAL A 49 -13.99 19.89 3.15
C VAL A 49 -13.08 20.06 1.93
N GLY A 50 -13.19 21.16 1.18
CA GLY A 50 -12.33 21.43 0.02
C GLY A 50 -10.84 21.51 0.39
N ARG A 51 -10.49 22.17 1.50
CA ARG A 51 -9.11 22.21 2.00
C ARG A 51 -8.62 20.83 2.43
N ILE A 52 -9.48 20.02 3.04
CA ILE A 52 -9.13 18.68 3.47
C ILE A 52 -8.87 17.75 2.29
N PHE A 53 -9.69 17.81 1.25
CA PHE A 53 -9.43 17.07 0.00
C PHE A 53 -8.10 17.46 -0.63
N ALA A 54 -7.78 18.76 -0.67
CA ALA A 54 -6.49 19.23 -1.19
C ALA A 54 -5.31 18.69 -0.35
N ILE A 55 -5.43 18.68 0.98
CA ILE A 55 -4.42 18.12 1.88
C ILE A 55 -4.28 16.60 1.69
N ALA A 56 -5.39 15.87 1.54
CA ALA A 56 -5.37 14.42 1.30
C ALA A 56 -4.68 14.09 -0.03
N TRP A 57 -4.97 14.84 -1.09
CA TRP A 57 -4.30 14.71 -2.38
C TRP A 57 -2.81 15.04 -2.30
N ALA A 58 -2.45 16.12 -1.60
CA ALA A 58 -1.05 16.48 -1.39
C ALA A 58 -0.28 15.40 -0.61
N ALA A 59 -0.89 14.85 0.44
CA ALA A 59 -0.30 13.76 1.22
C ALA A 59 -0.11 12.48 0.36
N GLY A 60 -1.11 12.14 -0.46
CA GLY A 60 -1.01 11.04 -1.43
C GLY A 60 0.11 11.24 -2.44
N ALA A 61 0.25 12.46 -2.99
CA ALA A 61 1.31 12.80 -3.92
C ALA A 61 2.71 12.69 -3.29
N VAL A 62 2.87 13.12 -2.04
CA VAL A 62 4.13 12.97 -1.29
C VAL A 62 4.48 11.49 -1.10
N LEU A 63 3.50 10.67 -0.71
CA LEU A 63 3.71 9.22 -0.56
C LEU A 63 4.02 8.54 -1.90
N ALA A 64 3.36 8.95 -2.99
CA ALA A 64 3.63 8.46 -4.33
C ALA A 64 5.04 8.82 -4.80
N ALA A 65 5.50 10.06 -4.53
CA ALA A 65 6.86 10.49 -4.84
C ALA A 65 7.91 9.67 -4.08
N ILE A 66 7.68 9.44 -2.78
CA ILE A 66 8.54 8.57 -1.95
C ILE A 66 8.60 7.17 -2.55
N SER A 67 7.44 6.57 -2.89
CA SER A 67 7.37 5.25 -3.53
C SER A 67 8.12 5.22 -4.87
N GLY A 68 8.04 6.27 -5.68
CA GLY A 68 8.71 6.35 -6.99
C GLY A 68 10.23 6.38 -6.87
N ILE A 69 10.75 7.08 -5.84
CA ILE A 69 12.19 7.08 -5.53
C ILE A 69 12.64 5.66 -5.20
N PHE A 70 11.85 4.89 -4.45
CA PHE A 70 12.16 3.50 -4.13
C PHE A 70 12.15 2.57 -5.32
N ALA A 71 11.16 2.71 -6.20
CA ALA A 71 11.05 1.88 -7.39
C ALA A 71 12.21 2.11 -8.38
N SER A 72 12.91 3.24 -8.27
CA SER A 72 14.09 3.56 -9.08
C SER A 72 15.42 3.09 -8.45
N MET A 73 15.37 2.45 -7.29
CA MET A 73 16.53 2.06 -6.49
C MET A 73 16.90 0.58 -6.71
N PRO A 74 18.20 0.21 -6.66
CA PRO A 74 18.63 -1.17 -6.92
C PRO A 74 17.90 -2.19 -6.04
N PRO A 75 17.42 -3.31 -6.59
CA PRO A 75 17.91 -3.97 -7.81
C PRO A 75 17.25 -3.52 -9.13
N TRP A 76 16.26 -2.65 -9.09
CA TRP A 76 15.57 -2.13 -10.26
C TRP A 76 16.40 -0.95 -10.76
N GLY A 77 17.18 -1.14 -11.83
CA GLY A 77 18.03 -0.07 -12.38
C GLY A 77 17.22 1.16 -12.81
N PRO A 78 17.88 2.27 -13.23
CA PRO A 78 17.20 3.52 -13.62
C PRO A 78 16.11 3.36 -14.70
N ALA A 79 16.15 2.27 -15.47
CA ALA A 79 15.17 1.93 -16.51
C ALA A 79 14.05 0.97 -16.04
N GLY A 80 14.04 0.52 -14.78
CA GLY A 80 13.08 -0.46 -14.25
C GLY A 80 11.63 0.02 -14.21
N MET A 81 11.41 1.34 -14.18
CA MET A 81 10.07 1.94 -14.28
C MET A 81 9.63 2.24 -15.71
N ALA A 82 10.58 2.45 -16.65
CA ALA A 82 10.29 2.70 -18.06
C ALA A 82 10.16 1.40 -18.87
N SER A 83 10.48 0.25 -18.27
CA SER A 83 10.25 -1.06 -18.85
C SER A 83 8.78 -1.48 -18.75
N ARG A 84 8.38 -2.47 -19.57
CA ARG A 84 7.01 -3.01 -19.59
C ARG A 84 6.54 -3.51 -18.21
N ASP A 85 7.48 -3.95 -17.37
CA ASP A 85 7.19 -4.38 -15.98
C ASP A 85 6.86 -3.21 -15.04
N GLY A 86 7.41 -2.02 -15.29
CA GLY A 86 7.12 -0.82 -14.51
C GLY A 86 5.66 -0.37 -14.64
N ALA A 87 5.04 -0.56 -15.81
CA ALA A 87 3.62 -0.28 -16.02
C ALA A 87 2.70 -1.18 -15.17
N PHE A 88 3.14 -2.40 -14.85
CA PHE A 88 2.40 -3.33 -14.01
C PHE A 88 2.67 -3.17 -12.51
N PHE A 89 3.60 -2.29 -12.11
CA PHE A 89 3.94 -2.05 -10.71
C PHE A 89 2.72 -1.57 -9.90
N ALA A 90 1.95 -0.62 -10.43
CA ALA A 90 0.74 -0.13 -9.79
C ALA A 90 -0.30 -1.24 -9.59
N PHE A 91 -0.43 -2.13 -10.59
CA PHE A 91 -1.35 -3.27 -10.50
C PHE A 91 -0.93 -4.27 -9.43
N ARG A 92 0.37 -4.44 -9.14
CA ARG A 92 0.86 -5.28 -8.04
C ARG A 92 0.65 -4.67 -6.65
N ALA A 93 0.63 -3.35 -6.56
CA ALA A 93 0.33 -2.64 -5.31
C ALA A 93 -1.15 -2.78 -4.90
N LEU A 94 -2.07 -2.96 -5.85
CA LEU A 94 -3.50 -3.10 -5.57
C LEU A 94 -3.82 -4.28 -4.63
N PRO A 95 -3.37 -5.53 -4.90
CA PRO A 95 -3.51 -6.64 -3.97
C PRO A 95 -3.06 -6.34 -2.54
N ALA A 96 -1.97 -5.60 -2.39
CA ALA A 96 -1.36 -5.35 -1.08
C ALA A 96 -2.22 -4.41 -0.25
N VAL A 97 -2.74 -3.36 -0.89
CA VAL A 97 -3.64 -2.39 -0.24
C VAL A 97 -4.98 -3.03 0.09
N ILE A 98 -5.54 -3.85 -0.81
CA ILE A 98 -6.83 -4.53 -0.59
C ILE A 98 -6.72 -5.54 0.56
N LEU A 99 -5.67 -6.35 0.58
CA LEU A 99 -5.43 -7.32 1.67
C LEU A 99 -5.24 -6.62 3.02
N GLY A 100 -4.53 -5.49 3.02
CA GLY A 100 -4.32 -4.68 4.22
C GLY A 100 -5.57 -3.96 4.73
N GLY A 101 -6.44 -3.52 3.82
CA GLY A 101 -7.63 -2.72 4.08
C GLY A 101 -7.41 -1.24 3.73
N LEU A 102 -8.31 -0.67 2.93
CA LEU A 102 -8.23 0.71 2.41
C LEU A 102 -8.35 1.80 3.49
N ASP A 103 -9.00 1.47 4.61
CA ASP A 103 -9.33 2.42 5.69
C ASP A 103 -8.27 2.45 6.81
N SER A 104 -7.28 1.54 6.78
CA SER A 104 -6.30 1.39 7.86
C SER A 104 -4.85 1.48 7.37
N ALA A 105 -4.14 2.52 7.83
CA ALA A 105 -2.72 2.69 7.54
C ALA A 105 -1.85 1.54 8.08
N ILE A 106 -2.21 0.97 9.23
CA ILE A 106 -1.50 -0.17 9.84
C ILE A 106 -1.75 -1.44 9.02
N GLY A 107 -3.00 -1.62 8.57
CA GLY A 107 -3.36 -2.75 7.72
C GLY A 107 -2.67 -2.71 6.35
N ALA A 108 -2.63 -1.54 5.71
CA ALA A 108 -1.93 -1.36 4.44
C ALA A 108 -0.43 -1.71 4.53
N LEU A 109 0.25 -1.37 5.65
CA LEU A 109 1.65 -1.77 5.86
C LEU A 109 1.79 -3.29 5.96
N ALA A 110 0.95 -3.94 6.77
CA ALA A 110 0.98 -5.39 6.94
C ALA A 110 0.71 -6.13 5.61
N GLY A 111 -0.28 -5.68 4.85
CA GLY A 111 -0.60 -6.20 3.52
C GLY A 111 0.57 -6.02 2.53
N GLY A 112 1.19 -4.84 2.51
CA GLY A 112 2.41 -4.57 1.75
C GLY A 112 3.55 -5.53 2.06
N LEU A 113 3.80 -5.77 3.35
CA LEU A 113 4.86 -6.67 3.80
C LEU A 113 4.58 -8.11 3.38
N ILE A 114 3.35 -8.61 3.61
CA ILE A 114 2.94 -9.98 3.27
C ILE A 114 3.09 -10.23 1.78
N ILE A 115 2.60 -9.31 0.94
CA ILE A 115 2.70 -9.47 -0.50
C ILE A 115 4.14 -9.35 -0.98
N GLY A 116 4.93 -8.41 -0.45
CA GLY A 116 6.35 -8.31 -0.77
C GLY A 116 7.11 -9.60 -0.43
N PHE A 117 6.85 -10.19 0.74
CA PHE A 117 7.41 -11.49 1.10
C PHE A 117 6.93 -12.59 0.16
N ALA A 118 5.63 -12.67 -0.13
CA ALA A 118 5.08 -13.68 -1.03
C ALA A 118 5.68 -13.60 -2.45
N GLU A 119 5.93 -12.38 -2.96
CA GLU A 119 6.55 -12.17 -4.26
C GLU A 119 8.01 -12.62 -4.28
N VAL A 120 8.79 -12.32 -3.21
CA VAL A 120 10.18 -12.78 -3.08
C VAL A 120 10.26 -14.30 -2.90
N PHE A 121 9.38 -14.88 -2.09
CA PHE A 121 9.29 -16.34 -1.90
C PHE A 121 8.89 -17.05 -3.18
N ALA A 122 7.94 -16.50 -3.93
CA ALA A 122 7.59 -17.01 -5.24
C ALA A 122 8.79 -16.94 -6.18
N GLY A 123 9.42 -15.78 -6.34
CA GLY A 123 10.54 -15.58 -7.26
C GLY A 123 11.79 -16.41 -6.96
N GLN A 124 12.08 -16.71 -5.69
CA GLN A 124 13.29 -17.46 -5.28
C GLN A 124 13.02 -18.97 -5.09
N TYR A 125 11.90 -19.34 -4.47
CA TYR A 125 11.65 -20.72 -4.02
C TYR A 125 10.83 -21.52 -5.06
N LEU A 126 9.86 -20.88 -5.72
CA LEU A 126 9.10 -21.50 -6.82
C LEU A 126 9.86 -21.45 -8.16
N ALA A 127 11.00 -20.76 -8.24
CA ALA A 127 11.88 -20.81 -9.41
C ALA A 127 12.36 -22.23 -9.73
N SER A 128 12.41 -23.12 -8.73
CA SER A 128 12.73 -24.54 -8.92
C SER A 128 11.60 -25.34 -9.61
N TYR A 129 10.36 -24.83 -9.64
CA TYR A 129 9.21 -25.40 -10.35
C TYR A 129 8.89 -24.66 -11.67
N THR A 130 9.87 -23.95 -12.24
CA THR A 130 9.76 -23.25 -13.53
C THR A 130 9.37 -24.17 -14.70
N GLY A 131 9.56 -25.48 -14.58
CA GLY A 131 9.13 -26.46 -15.58
C GLY A 131 7.61 -26.68 -15.68
N VAL A 132 6.81 -26.27 -14.69
CA VAL A 132 5.35 -26.57 -14.62
C VAL A 132 4.48 -25.30 -14.70
N LEU A 133 4.99 -24.13 -14.32
CA LEU A 133 4.18 -22.91 -14.10
C LEU A 133 4.38 -21.79 -15.14
N GLY A 134 5.37 -21.91 -16.04
CA GLY A 134 5.65 -20.92 -17.08
C GLY A 134 6.37 -19.65 -16.59
N THR A 135 6.87 -18.84 -17.53
CA THR A 135 7.53 -17.56 -17.24
C THR A 135 6.48 -16.50 -16.86
N GLY A 136 6.54 -15.97 -15.63
CA GLY A 136 5.64 -14.90 -15.17
C GLY A 136 4.75 -15.21 -13.97
N TYR A 137 4.82 -16.42 -13.39
CA TYR A 137 4.03 -16.80 -12.21
C TYR A 137 4.20 -15.84 -11.02
N GLN A 138 5.41 -15.27 -10.84
CA GLN A 138 5.71 -14.31 -9.77
C GLN A 138 4.77 -13.08 -9.80
N GLN A 139 4.28 -12.68 -10.99
CA GLN A 139 3.39 -11.53 -11.12
C GLN A 139 1.96 -11.84 -10.67
N VAL A 140 1.54 -13.10 -10.72
CA VAL A 140 0.17 -13.55 -10.43
C VAL A 140 -0.01 -13.90 -8.94
N VAL A 141 1.06 -14.32 -8.26
CA VAL A 141 1.05 -14.72 -6.85
C VAL A 141 0.40 -13.67 -5.92
N PRO A 142 0.70 -12.36 -6.01
CA PRO A 142 0.04 -11.34 -5.19
C PRO A 142 -1.49 -11.39 -5.25
N TYR A 143 -2.06 -11.63 -6.43
CA TYR A 143 -3.51 -11.70 -6.63
C TYR A 143 -4.12 -12.97 -6.02
N ILE A 144 -3.41 -14.09 -6.10
CA ILE A 144 -3.84 -15.35 -5.46
C ILE A 144 -3.83 -15.19 -3.94
N VAL A 145 -2.77 -14.61 -3.39
CA VAL A 145 -2.66 -14.34 -1.94
C VAL A 145 -3.76 -13.39 -1.48
N MET A 146 -4.05 -12.34 -2.25
CA MET A 146 -5.18 -11.45 -1.98
C MET A 146 -6.52 -12.20 -2.01
N LEU A 147 -6.76 -13.04 -3.02
CA LEU A 147 -8.02 -13.79 -3.16
C LEU A 147 -8.23 -14.75 -1.98
N ILE A 148 -7.19 -15.48 -1.59
CA ILE A 148 -7.22 -16.35 -0.40
C ILE A 148 -7.44 -15.53 0.86
N GLY A 149 -6.76 -14.39 1.00
CA GLY A 149 -6.90 -13.50 2.14
C GLY A 149 -8.32 -12.95 2.28
N LEU A 150 -8.95 -12.54 1.18
CA LEU A 150 -10.33 -12.05 1.15
C LEU A 150 -11.35 -13.16 1.45
N LEU A 151 -11.11 -14.39 1.02
CA LEU A 151 -11.97 -15.53 1.37
C LEU A 151 -11.99 -15.78 2.88
N VAL A 152 -10.86 -15.56 3.56
CA VAL A 152 -10.76 -15.71 5.03
C VAL A 152 -11.27 -14.47 5.76
N ARG A 153 -10.99 -13.27 5.24
CA ARG A 153 -11.44 -11.98 5.80
C ARG A 153 -11.80 -10.98 4.70
N PRO A 154 -13.11 -10.82 4.38
CA PRO A 154 -13.55 -9.98 3.27
C PRO A 154 -13.30 -8.47 3.47
N TYR A 155 -13.11 -8.03 4.72
CA TYR A 155 -12.79 -6.64 5.06
C TYR A 155 -11.29 -6.33 5.08
N GLY A 156 -10.42 -7.29 4.75
CA GLY A 156 -8.97 -7.18 4.92
C GLY A 156 -8.52 -7.42 6.36
N MET A 157 -7.20 -7.37 6.62
CA MET A 157 -6.66 -7.72 7.94
C MET A 157 -7.12 -6.80 9.07
N PHE A 158 -7.33 -5.51 8.79
CA PHE A 158 -7.68 -4.48 9.77
C PHE A 158 -8.77 -3.51 9.29
N GLY A 159 -9.61 -3.92 8.33
CA GLY A 159 -10.77 -3.13 7.93
C GLY A 159 -11.83 -3.10 9.04
N THR A 160 -12.34 -1.91 9.32
CA THR A 160 -13.42 -1.70 10.28
C THR A 160 -14.72 -2.28 9.71
N GLU A 161 -15.42 -3.13 10.48
CA GLU A 161 -16.78 -3.54 10.10
C GLU A 161 -17.68 -2.30 10.14
N GLU A 162 -18.32 -2.00 9.01
CA GLU A 162 -19.37 -0.99 8.97
C GLU A 162 -20.58 -1.58 9.72
N VAL A 163 -20.66 -1.31 11.02
CA VAL A 163 -21.83 -1.70 11.83
C VAL A 163 -22.99 -0.84 11.36
N ARG A 164 -23.70 -1.30 10.34
CA ARG A 164 -24.96 -0.73 9.88
C ARG A 164 -25.98 -0.92 11.00
N ARG A 165 -26.13 0.08 11.86
CA ARG A 165 -27.24 0.15 12.81
C ARG A 165 -28.49 0.51 12.00
N VAL A 166 -29.36 -0.49 11.80
CA VAL A 166 -30.77 -0.31 11.40
C VAL A 166 -31.58 0.26 12.54
#